data_AF-A0A7S0LHB1-F1
#
_entry.id   AF-A0A7S0LHB1-F1
#
_cell.length_a   1.000
_cell.length_b   1.000
_cell.length_c   1.000
_cell.angle_alpha   90.00
_cell.angle_beta   90.00
_cell.angle_gamma   90.00
#
_symmetry.space_group_name_H-M   'P 1'
#
loop_
_entity.id
_entity.type
_entity.pdbx_description
1 polymer ?
#
loop_
_entity_poly.entity_id
_entity_poly.type
_entity_poly.pdbx_seq_one_letter_code
_entity_poly.pdbx_strand_id
1 'polypeptide(L)'
;YPPSPRCMDEAHDAAVRKLLKNAPIPFKLVTETLFKVLTNIINNPDEPKYCELNRDSATFTEKISSCAGGLAFLKASGFVADGEVMRIQPPIEVERLRRTRAVLKEAVRAYGEECVRRTQEQMQRENAEAAGKLRELQEANRKHRSKSDIAAATERESIMRGVQIDRADWERQRDPTNLK
;
A
#
# COMPACT_ATOMS: atom_id res chain seq x y z
N TYR A 1 17.57 19.18 36.09
CA TYR A 1 17.80 17.73 36.21
C TYR A 1 17.70 17.10 34.83
N PRO A 2 18.76 16.44 34.32
CA PRO A 2 18.65 15.67 33.09
C PRO A 2 17.66 14.51 33.30
N PRO A 3 16.79 14.19 32.31
CA PRO A 3 15.87 13.07 32.42
C PRO A 3 16.62 11.73 32.55
N SER A 4 16.06 10.79 33.30
CA SER A 4 16.65 9.45 33.46
C SER A 4 16.69 8.69 32.13
N PRO A 5 17.66 7.77 31.91
CA PRO A 5 17.78 7.01 30.67
C PRO A 5 16.49 6.25 30.29
N ARG A 6 15.75 5.73 31.27
CA ARG A 6 14.49 4.99 31.03
C ARG A 6 13.36 5.90 30.53
N CYS A 7 13.24 7.12 31.05
CA CYS A 7 12.25 8.09 30.56
C CYS A 7 12.56 8.61 29.16
N MET A 8 13.83 8.56 28.72
CA MET A 8 14.22 8.99 27.39
C MET A 8 13.67 8.03 26.33
N ASP A 9 13.81 6.73 26.54
CA ASP A 9 13.34 5.72 25.58
C ASP A 9 11.82 5.80 25.42
N GLU A 10 11.08 6.00 26.52
CA GLU A 10 9.62 6.21 26.49
C GLU A 10 9.19 7.44 25.68
N ALA A 11 9.94 8.55 25.78
CA ALA A 11 9.64 9.77 25.03
C ALA A 11 9.87 9.60 23.52
N HIS A 12 10.95 8.89 23.14
CA HIS A 12 11.21 8.55 21.74
C HIS A 12 10.13 7.60 21.21
N ASP A 13 9.77 6.57 21.96
CA ASP A 13 8.71 5.62 21.58
C ASP A 13 7.36 6.33 21.41
N ALA A 14 7.01 7.23 22.32
CA ALA A 14 5.79 8.02 22.21
C ALA A 14 5.79 8.93 20.96
N ALA A 15 6.93 9.53 20.62
CA ALA A 15 7.08 10.34 19.42
C ALA A 15 7.01 9.49 18.14
N VAL A 16 7.69 8.34 18.11
CA VAL A 16 7.67 7.38 17.00
C VAL A 16 6.25 6.85 16.77
N ARG A 17 5.53 6.47 17.82
CA ARG A 17 4.12 6.06 17.71
C ARG A 17 3.23 7.12 17.08
N LYS A 18 3.55 8.41 17.27
CA LYS A 18 2.85 9.51 16.58
C LYS A 18 3.29 9.63 15.13
N LEU A 19 4.59 9.50 14.86
CA LEU A 19 5.13 9.52 13.49
C LEU A 19 4.51 8.43 12.61
N LEU A 20 4.38 7.21 13.12
CA LEU A 20 3.81 6.07 12.39
C LEU A 20 2.33 6.24 12.00
N LYS A 21 1.62 7.22 12.56
CA LYS A 21 0.22 7.53 12.20
C LYS A 21 0.10 8.44 10.97
N ASN A 22 1.20 8.99 10.46
CA ASN A 22 1.18 9.85 9.29
C ASN A 22 1.00 9.04 7.99
N ALA A 23 0.47 9.70 6.96
CA ALA A 23 0.44 9.16 5.61
C ALA A 23 1.87 8.97 5.05
N PRO A 24 2.07 8.09 4.03
CA PRO A 24 3.41 7.71 3.57
C PRO A 24 4.27 8.88 3.10
N ILE A 25 3.68 9.84 2.37
CA ILE A 25 4.40 11.00 1.84
C ILE A 25 4.87 11.93 2.98
N PRO A 26 4.00 12.45 3.86
CA PRO A 26 4.43 13.23 5.03
C PRO A 26 5.43 12.48 5.91
N PHE A 27 5.20 11.19 6.17
CA PHE A 27 6.10 10.36 6.99
C PHE A 27 7.52 10.31 6.40
N LYS A 28 7.65 10.09 5.10
CA LYS A 28 8.94 10.07 4.42
C LYS A 28 9.64 11.43 4.52
N LEU A 29 8.92 12.52 4.23
CA LEU A 29 9.49 13.87 4.24
C LEU A 29 9.99 14.30 5.62
N VAL A 30 9.21 14.02 6.68
CA VAL A 30 9.62 14.34 8.06
C VAL A 30 10.80 13.49 8.50
N THR A 31 10.77 12.19 8.23
CA THR A 31 11.85 11.29 8.69
C THR A 31 13.17 11.57 7.98
N GLU A 32 13.16 11.85 6.67
CA GLU A 32 14.36 12.29 5.93
C GLU A 32 14.94 13.60 6.50
N THR A 33 14.06 14.56 6.80
CA THR A 33 14.47 15.85 7.37
C THR A 33 15.08 15.67 8.76
N LEU A 34 14.43 14.90 9.63
CA LEU A 34 14.95 14.57 10.97
C LEU A 34 16.28 13.83 10.90
N PHE A 35 16.44 12.88 9.97
CA PHE A 35 17.69 12.18 9.74
C PHE A 35 18.83 13.12 9.36
N LYS A 36 18.55 14.07 8.45
CA LYS A 36 19.53 15.06 8.01
C LYS A 36 19.94 15.98 9.15
N VAL A 37 18.98 16.48 9.92
CA VAL A 37 19.24 17.30 11.13
C VAL A 37 20.14 16.56 12.10
N LEU A 38 19.77 15.34 12.50
CA LEU A 38 20.57 14.54 13.44
C LEU A 38 21.97 14.23 12.89
N THR A 39 22.07 13.91 11.61
CA THR A 39 23.36 13.57 10.97
C THR A 39 24.29 14.77 10.91
N ASN A 40 23.76 15.97 10.60
CA ASN A 40 24.57 17.19 10.57
C ASN A 40 25.17 17.50 11.94
N ILE A 41 24.39 17.37 13.01
CA ILE A 41 24.84 17.60 14.39
C ILE A 41 25.82 16.52 14.85
N ILE A 42 25.55 15.24 14.55
CA ILE A 42 26.46 14.14 14.92
C ILE A 42 27.83 14.30 14.26
N ASN A 43 27.86 14.77 13.02
CA ASN A 43 29.10 14.95 12.27
C ASN A 43 29.85 16.22 12.66
N ASN A 44 29.14 17.28 13.08
CA ASN A 44 29.70 18.58 13.43
C ASN A 44 29.04 19.14 14.70
N PRO A 45 29.34 18.57 15.89
CA PRO A 45 28.67 18.95 17.13
C PRO A 45 29.03 20.36 17.62
N ASP A 46 30.21 20.87 17.25
CA ASP A 46 30.68 22.19 17.68
C ASP A 46 30.17 23.33 16.80
N GLU A 47 29.52 23.02 15.67
CA GLU A 47 29.00 23.99 14.72
C GLU A 47 27.60 24.48 15.17
N PRO A 48 27.45 25.73 15.67
CA PRO A 48 26.20 26.20 16.25
C PRO A 48 25.05 26.22 15.25
N LYS A 49 25.36 26.46 13.97
CA LYS A 49 24.40 26.49 12.86
C LYS A 49 23.60 25.20 12.72
N TYR A 50 24.19 24.04 13.05
CA TYR A 50 23.46 22.76 12.99
C TYR A 50 22.66 22.47 14.26
N CYS A 51 23.02 23.11 15.36
CA CYS A 51 22.39 22.94 16.67
C CYS A 51 21.13 23.79 16.83
N GLU A 52 20.90 24.75 15.93
CA GLU A 52 19.76 25.65 15.91
C GLU A 52 18.87 25.39 14.69
N LEU A 53 17.56 25.31 14.91
CA LEU A 53 16.54 25.16 13.88
C LEU A 53 15.57 26.33 13.97
N ASN A 54 15.44 27.10 12.88
CA ASN A 54 14.45 28.16 12.79
C ASN A 54 13.05 27.56 12.57
N ARG A 55 12.13 27.87 13.49
CA ARG A 55 10.75 27.36 13.47
C ARG A 55 9.90 27.95 12.36
N ASP A 56 10.25 29.12 11.86
CA ASP A 56 9.55 29.80 10.77
C ASP A 56 10.09 29.39 9.39
N SER A 57 11.17 28.60 9.36
CA SER A 57 11.66 28.07 8.09
C SER A 57 10.60 27.18 7.44
N ALA A 58 10.38 27.36 6.13
CA ALA A 58 9.43 26.56 5.38
C ALA A 58 9.68 25.06 5.56
N THR A 59 10.95 24.65 5.61
CA THR A 59 11.32 23.24 5.87
C THR A 59 10.82 22.75 7.23
N PHE A 60 10.93 23.56 8.29
CA PHE A 60 10.43 23.20 9.60
C PHE A 60 8.90 23.16 9.63
N THR A 61 8.24 24.20 9.15
CA THR A 61 6.77 24.30 9.19
C THR A 61 6.10 23.23 8.33
N GLU A 62 6.55 23.07 7.09
CA GLU A 62 5.93 22.16 6.12
C GLU A 62 6.28 20.70 6.36
N LYS A 63 7.47 20.38 6.88
CA LYS A 63 7.91 18.97 7.03
C LYS A 63 7.88 18.48 8.47
N ILE A 64 8.24 19.31 9.44
CA ILE A 64 8.40 18.87 10.84
C ILE A 64 7.17 19.20 11.66
N SER A 65 6.69 20.45 11.60
CA SER A 65 5.57 20.94 12.41
C SER A 65 4.22 20.41 11.91
N SER A 66 4.06 20.26 10.60
CA SER A 66 2.86 19.70 9.96
C SER A 66 2.64 18.21 10.29
N CYS A 67 3.71 17.48 10.60
CA CYS A 67 3.67 16.03 10.78
C CYS A 67 3.46 15.65 12.25
N ALA A 68 2.50 14.76 12.50
CA ALA A 68 2.22 14.28 13.85
C ALA A 68 3.45 13.58 14.42
N GLY A 69 3.96 14.07 15.55
CA GLY A 69 5.13 13.48 16.21
C GLY A 69 6.49 14.06 15.80
N GLY A 70 6.59 14.88 14.75
CA GLY A 70 7.87 15.50 14.32
C GLY A 70 8.47 16.39 15.41
N LEU A 71 7.68 17.32 15.94
CA LEU A 71 8.08 18.19 17.06
C LEU A 71 8.35 17.40 18.35
N ALA A 72 7.53 16.39 18.64
CA ALA A 72 7.71 15.56 19.82
C ALA A 72 9.02 14.77 19.75
N PHE A 73 9.40 14.32 18.55
CA PHE A 73 10.64 13.61 18.31
C PHE A 73 11.85 14.52 18.52
N LEU A 74 11.85 15.75 17.97
CA LEU A 74 12.91 16.73 18.23
C LEU A 74 13.07 17.02 19.73
N LYS A 75 11.96 17.21 20.45
CA LYS A 75 12.01 17.42 21.91
C LYS A 75 12.62 16.21 22.64
N ALA A 76 12.26 14.98 22.24
CA ALA A 76 12.84 13.75 22.79
C ALA A 76 14.35 13.64 22.51
N SER A 77 14.80 14.08 21.32
CA SER A 77 16.23 14.17 20.95
C SER A 77 17.02 15.17 21.81
N GLY A 78 16.34 16.07 22.53
CA GLY A 78 16.97 17.08 23.38
C GLY A 78 16.88 18.52 22.85
N PHE A 79 16.12 18.77 21.77
CA PHE A 79 15.85 20.15 21.35
C PHE A 79 14.89 20.84 22.32
N VAL A 80 15.27 22.03 22.75
CA VAL A 80 14.45 22.92 23.58
C VAL A 80 13.95 24.07 22.71
N ALA A 81 12.68 24.42 22.85
CA ALA A 81 12.12 25.58 22.16
C ALA A 81 12.54 26.85 22.90
N ASP A 82 13.11 27.80 22.18
CA ASP A 82 13.59 29.08 22.69
C ASP A 82 13.15 30.18 21.73
N GLY A 83 11.97 30.75 22.02
CA GLY A 83 11.28 31.67 21.12
C GLY A 83 11.00 31.03 19.73
N GLU A 84 11.53 31.68 18.70
CA GLU A 84 11.39 31.31 17.28
C GLU A 84 12.38 30.23 16.83
N VAL A 85 13.32 29.82 17.70
CA VAL A 85 14.29 28.77 17.38
C VAL A 85 14.10 27.54 18.27
N MET A 86 14.45 26.37 17.74
CA MET A 86 14.66 25.17 18.54
C MET A 86 16.15 24.86 18.58
N ARG A 87 16.72 24.74 19.78
CA ARG A 87 18.16 24.51 19.96
C ARG A 87 18.49 23.37 20.92
N ILE A 88 19.59 22.69 20.67
CA ILE A 88 20.21 21.77 21.64
C ILE A 88 21.26 22.57 22.42
N GLN A 89 21.16 22.52 23.76
CA GLN A 89 22.13 23.19 24.63
C GLN A 89 23.40 22.33 24.76
N PRO A 90 24.61 22.93 24.72
CA PRO A 90 25.84 22.25 25.09
C PRO A 90 25.85 21.83 26.57
N PRO A 91 26.56 20.75 26.95
CA PRO A 91 27.33 19.85 26.08
C PRO A 91 26.46 18.90 25.27
N ILE A 92 26.77 18.74 23.98
CA ILE A 92 26.02 17.85 23.09
C ILE A 92 26.47 16.41 23.31
N GLU A 93 25.58 15.58 23.82
CA GLU A 93 25.82 14.15 23.97
C GLU A 93 25.63 13.43 22.62
N VAL A 94 26.70 13.38 21.80
CA VAL A 94 26.66 12.80 20.45
C VAL A 94 26.16 11.35 20.46
N GLU A 95 26.51 10.57 21.47
CA GLU A 95 26.08 9.17 21.59
C GLU A 95 24.58 9.04 21.85
N ARG A 96 23.97 10.02 22.53
CA ARG A 96 22.50 10.10 22.64
C ARG A 96 21.88 10.34 21.26
N LEU A 97 22.39 11.29 20.49
CA LEU A 97 21.87 11.58 19.14
C LEU A 97 22.02 10.38 18.20
N ARG A 98 23.10 9.61 18.31
CA ARG A 98 23.28 8.34 17.56
C ARG A 98 22.22 7.31 17.91
N ARG A 99 21.92 7.13 19.21
CA ARG A 99 20.82 6.27 19.67
C ARG A 99 19.47 6.73 19.15
N THR A 100 19.16 8.01 19.27
CA THR A 100 17.93 8.61 18.72
C THR A 100 17.81 8.39 17.21
N ARG A 101 18.91 8.56 16.46
CA ARG A 101 18.95 8.28 15.02
C ARG A 101 18.71 6.79 14.72
N ALA A 102 19.23 5.88 15.54
CA ALA A 102 19.00 4.45 15.40
C ALA A 102 17.51 4.10 15.60
N VAL A 103 16.87 4.68 16.62
CA VAL A 103 15.42 4.52 16.86
C VAL A 103 14.60 5.01 15.66
N LEU A 104 14.96 6.17 15.10
CA LEU A 104 14.31 6.68 13.88
C LEU A 104 14.50 5.74 12.69
N LYS A 105 15.69 5.13 12.55
CA LYS A 105 15.99 4.17 11.49
C LYS A 105 15.11 2.94 11.57
N GLU A 106 14.99 2.36 12.76
CA GLU A 106 14.14 1.19 12.97
C GLU A 106 12.66 1.53 12.73
N ALA A 107 12.20 2.72 13.13
CA ALA A 107 10.85 3.19 12.84
C ALA A 107 10.58 3.32 11.33
N VAL A 108 11.52 3.86 10.56
CA VAL A 108 11.41 3.95 9.09
C VAL A 108 11.37 2.56 8.46
N ARG A 109 12.20 1.62 8.93
CA ARG A 109 12.19 0.23 8.45
C ARG A 109 10.83 -0.43 8.71
N ALA A 110 10.35 -0.36 9.95
CA ALA A 110 9.06 -0.93 10.34
C ALA A 110 7.89 -0.33 9.56
N TYR A 111 7.90 0.98 9.31
CA TYR A 111 6.89 1.63 8.48
C TYR A 111 6.93 1.14 7.02
N GLY A 112 8.13 0.96 6.46
CA GLY A 112 8.31 0.44 5.11
C GLY A 112 7.77 -0.98 4.96
N GLU A 113 8.10 -1.87 5.90
CA GLU A 113 7.60 -3.25 5.96
C GLU A 113 6.07 -3.29 6.04
N GLU A 114 5.46 -2.47 6.90
CA GLU A 114 4.00 -2.38 7.05
C GLU A 114 3.32 -1.86 5.78
N CYS A 115 3.91 -0.87 5.11
CA CYS A 115 3.37 -0.33 3.86
C CYS A 115 3.39 -1.37 2.74
N VAL A 116 4.50 -2.10 2.61
CA VAL A 116 4.62 -3.21 1.63
C VAL A 116 3.60 -4.30 1.94
N ARG A 117 3.47 -4.70 3.21
CA ARG A 117 2.52 -5.73 3.65
C ARG A 117 1.08 -5.36 3.29
N ARG A 118 0.64 -4.14 3.63
CA ARG A 118 -0.72 -3.65 3.29
C ARG A 118 -0.97 -3.65 1.79
N THR A 119 0.01 -3.20 1.02
CA THR A 119 -0.07 -3.17 -0.44
C THR A 119 -0.21 -4.58 -1.00
N GLN A 120 0.58 -5.52 -0.50
CA GLN A 120 0.53 -6.93 -0.90
C GLN A 120 -0.80 -7.60 -0.53
N GLU A 121 -1.32 -7.34 0.68
CA GLU A 121 -2.64 -7.84 1.12
C GLU A 121 -3.76 -7.31 0.22
N GLN A 122 -3.72 -6.03 -0.14
CA GLN A 122 -4.69 -5.43 -1.05
C GLN A 122 -4.60 -6.05 -2.45
N MET A 123 -3.40 -6.18 -3.01
CA MET A 123 -3.19 -6.84 -4.30
C MET A 123 -3.68 -8.29 -4.29
N GLN A 124 -3.42 -9.03 -3.20
CA GLN A 124 -3.90 -10.42 -3.07
C GLN A 124 -5.42 -10.50 -3.02
N ARG A 125 -6.08 -9.56 -2.34
CA ARG A 125 -7.54 -9.49 -2.29
C ARG A 125 -8.15 -9.18 -3.65
N GLU A 126 -7.60 -8.20 -4.36
CA GLU A 126 -8.03 -7.84 -5.72
C GLU A 126 -7.80 -9.01 -6.70
N ASN A 127 -6.66 -9.68 -6.61
CA ASN A 127 -6.36 -10.87 -7.41
C ASN A 127 -7.31 -12.03 -7.10
N ALA A 128 -7.65 -12.26 -5.83
CA ALA A 128 -8.59 -13.30 -5.44
C ALA A 128 -10.00 -13.00 -5.95
N GLU A 129 -10.44 -11.75 -5.88
CA GLU A 129 -11.74 -11.32 -6.44
C GLU A 129 -11.78 -11.46 -7.96
N ALA A 130 -10.71 -11.04 -8.65
CA ALA A 130 -10.58 -11.20 -10.09
C ALA A 130 -10.59 -12.68 -10.51
N ALA A 131 -9.91 -13.55 -9.76
CA ALA A 131 -9.92 -14.99 -9.99
C ALA A 131 -11.32 -15.59 -9.79
N GLY A 132 -12.08 -15.11 -8.79
CA GLY A 132 -13.48 -15.50 -8.58
C GLY A 132 -14.36 -15.13 -9.77
N LYS A 133 -14.32 -13.87 -10.20
CA LYS A 133 -15.08 -13.40 -11.38
C LYS A 133 -14.71 -14.16 -12.65
N LEU A 134 -13.43 -14.49 -12.83
CA LEU A 134 -12.98 -15.27 -13.98
C LEU A 134 -13.58 -16.69 -13.99
N ARG A 135 -13.65 -17.35 -12.82
CA ARG A 135 -14.28 -18.68 -12.71
C ARG A 135 -15.77 -18.63 -13.04
N GLU A 136 -16.50 -17.64 -12.52
CA GLU A 136 -17.92 -17.45 -12.82
C GLU A 136 -18.17 -17.25 -14.31
N LEU A 137 -17.35 -16.42 -14.98
CA LEU A 137 -17.43 -16.22 -16.42
C LEU A 137 -17.13 -17.50 -17.20
N GLN A 138 -16.12 -18.27 -16.78
CA GLN A 138 -15.79 -19.55 -17.41
C GLN A 138 -16.93 -20.56 -17.27
N GLU A 139 -17.57 -20.65 -16.11
CA GLU A 139 -18.72 -21.51 -15.89
C GLU A 139 -19.95 -21.08 -16.71
N ALA A 140 -20.24 -19.78 -16.76
CA ALA A 140 -21.32 -19.24 -17.57
C ALA A 140 -21.11 -19.53 -19.06
N ASN A 141 -19.88 -19.32 -19.56
CA ASN A 141 -19.51 -19.62 -20.94
C ASN A 141 -19.61 -21.12 -21.23
N ARG A 142 -19.15 -21.98 -20.32
CA ARG A 142 -19.30 -23.43 -20.43
C ARG A 142 -20.77 -23.84 -20.54
N LYS A 143 -21.64 -23.30 -19.67
CA LYS A 143 -23.09 -23.54 -19.71
C LYS A 143 -23.72 -23.06 -21.02
N HIS A 144 -23.32 -21.88 -21.51
CA HIS A 144 -23.82 -21.34 -22.76
C HIS A 144 -23.40 -22.19 -23.96
N ARG A 145 -22.13 -22.62 -24.02
CA ARG A 145 -21.63 -23.54 -25.05
C ARG A 145 -22.40 -24.86 -25.05
N SER A 146 -22.54 -25.51 -23.90
CA SER A 146 -23.29 -26.77 -23.81
C SER A 146 -24.75 -26.62 -24.24
N LYS A 147 -25.43 -25.52 -23.89
CA LYS A 147 -26.80 -25.24 -24.35
C LYS A 147 -26.86 -25.03 -25.87
N SER A 148 -25.91 -24.28 -26.42
CA SER A 148 -25.80 -24.06 -27.86
C SER A 148 -25.55 -25.35 -28.63
N ASP A 149 -24.67 -26.22 -28.12
CA ASP A 149 -24.34 -27.51 -28.74
C ASP A 149 -25.55 -28.45 -28.76
N ILE A 150 -26.32 -28.50 -27.65
CA ILE A 150 -27.57 -29.29 -27.56
C ILE A 150 -28.62 -28.74 -28.55
N ALA A 151 -28.78 -27.42 -28.62
CA ALA A 151 -29.72 -26.79 -29.55
C ALA A 151 -29.36 -27.10 -31.00
N ALA A 152 -28.09 -26.96 -31.37
CA ALA A 152 -27.59 -27.26 -32.71
C ALA A 152 -27.74 -28.76 -33.06
N ALA A 153 -27.52 -29.67 -32.11
CA ALA A 153 -27.75 -31.10 -32.31
C ALA A 153 -29.23 -31.41 -32.57
N THR A 154 -30.12 -30.81 -31.78
CA THR A 154 -31.57 -30.98 -31.91
C THR A 154 -32.08 -30.44 -33.26
N GLU A 155 -31.60 -29.27 -33.66
CA GLU A 155 -31.92 -28.66 -34.95
C GLU A 155 -31.45 -29.55 -36.12
N ARG A 156 -30.22 -30.07 -36.04
CA ARG A 156 -29.67 -31.00 -37.04
C ARG A 156 -30.50 -32.27 -37.15
N GLU A 157 -30.95 -32.85 -36.04
CA GLU A 157 -31.84 -34.02 -36.04
C GLU A 157 -33.19 -33.72 -36.69
N SER A 158 -33.78 -32.55 -36.40
CA SER A 158 -35.04 -32.11 -37.02
C SER A 158 -34.91 -31.94 -38.53
N ILE A 159 -33.81 -31.33 -39.00
CA ILE A 159 -33.52 -31.17 -40.43
C ILE A 159 -33.36 -32.54 -41.10
N MET A 160 -32.57 -33.45 -40.51
CA MET A 160 -32.36 -34.79 -41.05
C MET A 160 -33.66 -35.60 -41.14
N ARG A 161 -34.55 -35.47 -40.15
CA ARG A 161 -35.87 -36.11 -40.17
C ARG A 161 -36.75 -35.53 -41.29
N GLY A 162 -36.75 -34.21 -41.47
CA GLY A 162 -37.46 -33.55 -42.58
C GLY A 162 -37.02 -34.09 -43.93
N VAL A 163 -35.70 -34.13 -44.17
CA VAL A 163 -35.11 -34.68 -45.42
C VAL A 163 -35.50 -36.15 -45.66
N GLN A 164 -35.60 -36.96 -44.61
CA GLN A 164 -36.05 -38.36 -44.72
C GLN A 164 -37.52 -38.48 -45.10
N ILE A 165 -38.38 -37.63 -44.53
CA ILE A 165 -39.81 -37.58 -44.87
C ILE A 165 -39.97 -37.17 -46.34
N ASP A 166 -39.31 -36.09 -46.75
CA ASP A 166 -39.35 -35.60 -48.13
C ASP A 166 -38.86 -36.67 -49.12
N ARG A 167 -37.79 -37.39 -48.75
CA ARG A 167 -37.28 -38.52 -49.54
C ARG A 167 -38.29 -39.65 -49.66
N ALA A 168 -38.92 -40.05 -48.56
CA ALA A 168 -39.92 -41.13 -48.55
C ALA A 168 -41.17 -40.73 -49.34
N ASP A 169 -41.60 -39.47 -49.26
CA ASP A 169 -42.70 -38.92 -50.07
C ASP A 169 -42.36 -38.93 -51.55
N TRP A 170 -41.15 -38.54 -51.90
CA TRP A 170 -40.67 -38.59 -53.29
C TRP A 170 -40.63 -40.02 -53.84
N GLU A 171 -40.15 -40.98 -53.04
CA GLU A 171 -40.17 -42.40 -53.41
C GLU A 171 -41.61 -42.93 -53.58
N ARG A 172 -42.54 -42.55 -52.70
CA ARG A 172 -43.98 -42.89 -52.81
C ARG A 172 -44.63 -42.34 -54.08
N GLN A 173 -44.31 -41.10 -54.46
CA GLN A 173 -44.83 -40.46 -55.68
C GLN A 173 -44.29 -41.12 -56.95
N ARG A 174 -43.08 -41.69 -56.88
CA ARG A 174 -42.41 -42.33 -58.02
C ARG A 174 -42.79 -43.79 -58.19
N ASP A 175 -43.42 -44.42 -57.20
CA ASP A 175 -43.86 -45.81 -57.29
C ASP A 175 -44.97 -45.96 -58.34
N PRO A 176 -44.71 -46.67 -59.46
CA PRO A 176 -45.69 -46.83 -60.53
C PRO A 176 -46.91 -47.67 -60.11
N THR A 177 -46.87 -48.35 -58.96
CA THR A 177 -48.02 -49.10 -58.43
C THR A 177 -49.08 -48.24 -57.75
N ASN A 178 -48.77 -46.98 -57.41
CA ASN A 178 -49.71 -46.00 -56.83
C ASN A 178 -50.60 -45.29 -57.87
N LEU A 179 -50.36 -45.49 -59.17
CA LEU A 179 -51.19 -44.99 -60.27
C LEU A 179 -52.12 -46.11 -60.76
N LYS A 180 -53.15 -46.43 -59.98
CA LYS A 180 -54.27 -47.30 -60.39
C LYS A 180 -55.59 -46.71 -59.94
#